data_AF-A0A239JIX1-F1
#
_entry.id   AF-A0A239JIX1-F1
#
_cell.length_a   1.000
_cell.length_b   1.000
_cell.length_c   1.000
_cell.angle_alpha   90.00
_cell.angle_beta   90.00
_cell.angle_gamma   90.00
#
_symmetry.space_group_name_H-M   'P 1'
#
loop_
_entity.id
_entity.type
_entity.pdbx_description
1 polymer ?
#
loop_
_entity_poly.entity_id
_entity_poly.type
_entity_poly.pdbx_seq_one_letter_code
_entity_poly.pdbx_strand_id
1 'polypeptide(L)'
;MPRVVLLGSSPSPDAATGQSTPPAALTLPALPGCPTVIGKLHGQLASLDPAPVTIARSSDAAAYQGLPGRLVETSDLAGDLRAVADAVEGATENLLILPANSLIHDELIYQITKSKRGALALITKEPREEDENGDAIVLDVPIEEAQPEIGDRTLEGLPVRVRSRRSRVISVGSAYHAVTRPNSVLLGPLHLHHKHAATLAEAARELAGMAHLLGPEDDLIQLLVLGLVRRGVSVGVRGRRDLFFRRLDTPEQAAEAVAEMATFNEDKARLSNAVKGADGFFTTYFVSTYSRYIARWAARRGLTPNQVTLISIALGVAAALCFATGERAGMIAGGVLIYFAFVFDCVDGQVARYARKFGVLGAWLDATFDRFKEYVVFAGLAVGAAVSGVGDVWTLALIALGLQSIKHLLDFSFGAANRRKPPSPLPSLELSISPDTGLRTALEQRKLARSGGIRGLLKMWGKAGRYRTVHWARKMIVFPIGERFAAIAIVSALFDARITFLTLIIWGGIGSAYSLTGRLMRSLA
;
A
#
# COMPACT_ATOMS: atom_id res chain seq x y z
N MET A 1 16.24 -3.40 11.07
CA MET A 1 14.82 -3.86 10.95
C MET A 1 13.96 -2.80 11.65
N PRO A 2 12.62 -2.85 11.76
CA PRO A 2 11.94 -1.86 12.59
C PRO A 2 12.08 -2.21 14.08
N ARG A 3 12.45 -1.24 14.91
CA ARG A 3 12.39 -1.34 16.36
C ARG A 3 10.94 -1.34 16.83
N VAL A 4 10.62 -2.15 17.82
CA VAL A 4 9.23 -2.37 18.26
C VAL A 4 8.99 -1.77 19.65
N VAL A 5 7.85 -1.08 19.79
CA VAL A 5 7.35 -0.56 21.07
C VAL A 5 5.95 -1.15 21.32
N LEU A 6 5.80 -1.89 22.41
CA LEU A 6 4.54 -2.50 22.83
C LEU A 6 3.88 -1.66 23.94
N LEU A 7 2.60 -1.40 23.77
CA LEU A 7 1.80 -0.61 24.72
C LEU A 7 0.96 -1.56 25.57
N GLY A 8 1.42 -1.83 26.79
CA GLY A 8 0.85 -2.79 27.72
C GLY A 8 -0.44 -2.34 28.38
N SER A 9 -0.65 -1.02 28.52
CA SER A 9 -1.78 -0.42 29.24
C SER A 9 -2.60 0.55 28.37
N SER A 10 -2.62 0.32 27.05
CA SER A 10 -3.44 1.12 26.13
C SER A 10 -4.93 0.84 26.40
N PRO A 11 -5.78 1.87 26.57
CA PRO A 11 -7.19 1.67 26.93
C PRO A 11 -7.88 0.83 25.87
N SER A 12 -8.71 -0.10 26.34
CA SER A 12 -9.46 -1.00 25.49
C SER A 12 -10.75 -0.36 24.98
N PRO A 13 -11.18 -0.70 23.76
CA PRO A 13 -12.53 -0.37 23.28
C PRO A 13 -13.67 -0.76 24.24
N ASP A 14 -13.50 -1.82 25.03
CA ASP A 14 -14.57 -2.37 25.90
C ASP A 14 -14.26 -2.22 27.41
N ALA A 15 -13.31 -1.35 27.77
CA ALA A 15 -12.82 -1.15 29.15
C ALA A 15 -13.86 -0.64 30.16
N ALA A 16 -15.10 -0.32 29.73
CA ALA A 16 -16.17 0.17 30.60
C ALA A 16 -16.62 -0.84 31.67
N THR A 17 -16.20 -2.10 31.57
CA THR A 17 -16.47 -3.15 32.56
C THR A 17 -15.18 -3.49 33.31
N GLY A 18 -15.13 -3.22 34.61
CA GLY A 18 -13.92 -3.25 35.46
C GLY A 18 -13.27 -4.62 35.71
N GLN A 19 -13.15 -5.47 34.69
CA GLN A 19 -12.52 -6.81 34.75
C GLN A 19 -11.59 -7.05 33.55
N SER A 20 -10.70 -6.11 33.24
CA SER A 20 -9.68 -6.34 32.21
C SER A 20 -8.60 -7.28 32.76
N THR A 21 -8.45 -8.45 32.15
CA THR A 21 -7.30 -9.32 32.43
C THR A 21 -6.11 -8.77 31.65
N PRO A 22 -4.92 -8.61 32.26
CA PRO A 22 -3.76 -8.12 31.54
C PRO A 22 -3.55 -8.93 30.26
N PRO A 23 -3.28 -8.29 29.11
CA PRO A 23 -3.13 -8.97 27.82
C PRO A 23 -2.12 -10.11 27.83
N ALA A 24 -1.13 -10.02 28.71
CA ALA A 24 -0.10 -11.04 28.85
C ALA A 24 -0.61 -12.34 29.50
N ALA A 25 -1.69 -12.30 30.27
CA ALA A 25 -2.33 -13.47 30.87
C ALA A 25 -3.48 -14.05 30.03
N LEU A 26 -3.94 -13.33 28.99
CA LEU A 26 -4.99 -13.81 28.09
C LEU A 26 -4.47 -14.95 27.20
N THR A 27 -4.99 -16.15 27.40
CA THR A 27 -4.65 -17.34 26.60
C THR A 27 -5.51 -17.45 25.34
N LEU A 28 -4.95 -18.05 24.30
CA LEU A 28 -5.64 -18.38 23.04
C LEU A 28 -5.81 -19.91 22.93
N PRO A 29 -6.79 -20.52 23.64
CA PRO A 29 -6.89 -21.97 23.79
C PRO A 29 -7.19 -22.71 22.47
N ALA A 30 -7.84 -22.03 21.52
CA ALA A 30 -8.14 -22.59 20.21
C ALA A 30 -6.91 -22.66 19.27
N LEU A 31 -5.77 -22.10 19.66
CA LEU A 31 -4.52 -22.19 18.90
C LEU A 31 -3.62 -23.33 19.44
N PRO A 32 -2.85 -24.01 18.57
CA PRO A 32 -1.89 -25.03 19.01
C PRO A 32 -0.90 -24.48 20.05
N GLY A 33 -0.75 -25.21 21.17
CA GLY A 33 0.12 -24.81 22.27
C GLY A 33 -0.47 -23.77 23.23
N CYS A 34 -1.74 -23.37 23.03
CA CYS A 34 -2.47 -22.42 23.87
C CYS A 34 -1.67 -21.16 24.25
N PRO A 35 -1.00 -20.49 23.28
CA PRO A 35 -0.15 -19.34 23.59
C PRO A 35 -0.97 -18.21 24.21
N THR A 36 -0.34 -17.38 25.02
CA THR A 36 -0.94 -16.10 25.40
C THR A 36 -0.98 -15.15 24.21
N VAL A 37 -1.87 -14.16 24.24
CA VAL A 37 -1.97 -13.11 23.20
C VAL A 37 -0.60 -12.44 23.01
N ILE A 38 0.03 -12.04 24.11
CA ILE A 38 1.37 -11.46 24.08
C ILE A 38 2.42 -12.45 23.57
N GLY A 39 2.35 -13.73 23.98
CA GLY A 39 3.31 -14.75 23.57
C GLY A 39 3.25 -15.00 22.06
N LYS A 40 2.04 -15.06 21.49
CA LYS A 40 1.84 -15.12 20.04
C LYS A 40 2.41 -13.88 19.36
N LEU A 41 2.12 -12.68 19.88
CA LEU A 41 2.59 -11.42 19.31
C LEU A 41 4.13 -11.33 19.32
N HIS A 42 4.79 -11.67 20.43
CA HIS A 42 6.26 -11.77 20.50
C HIS A 42 6.81 -12.77 19.47
N GLY A 43 6.20 -13.94 19.31
CA GLY A 43 6.60 -14.91 18.29
C GLY A 43 6.57 -14.34 16.87
N GLN A 44 5.56 -13.51 16.55
CA GLN A 44 5.46 -12.83 15.25
C GLN A 44 6.51 -11.72 15.09
N LEU A 45 6.82 -11.01 16.17
CA LEU A 45 7.71 -9.85 16.18
C LEU A 45 9.19 -10.21 16.33
N ALA A 46 9.53 -11.41 16.79
CA ALA A 46 10.91 -11.84 17.03
C ALA A 46 11.84 -11.69 15.80
N SER A 47 11.28 -11.81 14.59
CA SER A 47 12.03 -11.61 13.34
C SER A 47 12.25 -10.15 12.96
N LEU A 48 11.53 -9.22 13.59
CA LEU A 48 11.64 -7.78 13.38
C LEU A 48 12.51 -7.13 14.45
N ASP A 49 12.23 -7.44 15.72
CA ASP A 49 12.94 -6.94 16.89
C ASP A 49 12.91 -8.02 17.99
N PRO A 50 14.04 -8.67 18.32
CA PRO A 50 14.10 -9.70 19.35
C PRO A 50 13.98 -9.14 20.78
N ALA A 51 14.15 -7.82 20.96
CA ALA A 51 14.17 -7.18 22.28
C ALA A 51 13.29 -5.91 22.30
N PRO A 52 11.96 -6.05 22.09
CA PRO A 52 11.04 -4.92 22.05
C PRO A 52 11.02 -4.15 23.38
N VAL A 53 10.63 -2.88 23.33
CA VAL A 53 10.34 -2.10 24.54
C VAL A 53 8.86 -2.21 24.87
N THR A 54 8.53 -2.72 26.05
CA THR A 54 7.15 -2.82 26.53
C THR A 54 6.92 -1.74 27.58
N ILE A 55 5.94 -0.88 27.37
CA ILE A 55 5.56 0.18 28.31
C ILE A 55 4.25 -0.23 28.96
N ALA A 56 4.22 -0.41 30.27
CA ALA A 56 3.05 -0.85 31.01
C ALA A 56 2.94 -0.12 32.34
N ARG A 57 1.71 0.16 32.77
CA ARG A 57 1.43 0.71 34.09
C ARG A 57 1.80 -0.30 35.16
N SER A 58 2.13 0.19 36.34
CA SER A 58 2.55 -0.64 37.48
C SER A 58 1.54 -1.74 37.83
N SER A 59 0.24 -1.53 37.58
CA SER A 59 -0.83 -2.54 37.76
C SER A 59 -0.68 -3.75 36.83
N ASP A 60 -0.16 -3.54 35.62
CA ASP A 60 -0.11 -4.54 34.55
C ASP A 60 1.31 -5.06 34.33
N ALA A 61 2.32 -4.33 34.83
CA ALA A 61 3.74 -4.58 34.62
C ALA A 61 4.16 -6.02 35.00
N ALA A 62 3.62 -6.54 36.11
CA ALA A 62 3.89 -7.91 36.57
C ALA A 62 3.59 -8.96 35.49
N ALA A 63 2.55 -8.74 34.67
CA ALA A 63 2.15 -9.67 33.63
C ALA A 63 3.16 -9.73 32.47
N TYR A 64 4.00 -8.70 32.31
CA TYR A 64 5.01 -8.62 31.26
C TYR A 64 6.43 -9.02 31.74
N GLN A 65 6.60 -9.32 33.03
CA GLN A 65 7.89 -9.76 33.58
C GLN A 65 8.32 -11.11 32.97
N GLY A 66 9.61 -11.22 32.64
CA GLY A 66 10.18 -12.43 32.02
C GLY A 66 9.95 -12.56 30.51
N LEU A 67 9.20 -11.65 29.88
CA LEU A 67 9.13 -11.56 28.43
C LEU A 67 10.43 -10.96 27.83
N PRO A 68 10.80 -11.33 26.59
CA PRO A 68 11.98 -10.76 25.93
C PRO A 68 11.89 -9.24 25.76
N GLY A 69 13.00 -8.54 25.99
CA GLY A 69 13.12 -7.10 25.77
C GLY A 69 13.18 -6.28 27.06
N ARG A 70 12.81 -4.99 26.97
CA ARG A 70 12.87 -4.04 28.10
C ARG A 70 11.47 -3.65 28.53
N LEU A 71 11.11 -3.98 29.77
CA LEU A 71 9.91 -3.46 30.42
C LEU A 71 10.18 -2.07 31.00
N VAL A 72 9.29 -1.13 30.75
CA VAL A 72 9.28 0.22 31.33
C VAL A 72 7.98 0.38 32.10
N GLU A 73 8.10 0.50 33.42
CA GLU A 73 6.96 0.68 34.31
C GLU A 73 6.59 2.16 34.42
N THR A 74 5.30 2.46 34.33
CA THR A 74 4.75 3.81 34.42
C THR A 74 3.64 3.86 35.47
N SER A 75 3.27 5.07 35.89
CA SER A 75 2.19 5.30 36.88
C SER A 75 0.90 5.79 36.25
N ASP A 76 0.98 6.55 35.16
CA ASP A 76 -0.14 7.26 34.55
C ASP A 76 0.06 7.48 33.04
N LEU A 77 -0.95 8.05 32.39
CA LEU A 77 -0.92 8.39 30.96
C LEU A 77 0.24 9.33 30.59
N ALA A 78 0.58 10.28 31.46
CA ALA A 78 1.71 11.18 31.23
C ALA A 78 3.05 10.41 31.24
N GLY A 79 3.20 9.46 32.17
CA GLY A 79 4.31 8.50 32.21
C GLY A 79 4.37 7.65 30.96
N ASP A 80 3.24 7.10 30.50
CA ASP A 80 3.14 6.32 29.25
C ASP A 80 3.67 7.14 28.04
N LEU A 81 3.23 8.38 27.91
CA LEU A 81 3.66 9.29 26.83
C LEU A 81 5.16 9.64 26.91
N ARG A 82 5.70 9.90 28.10
CA ARG A 82 7.15 10.16 28.29
C ARG A 82 7.97 8.90 27.99
N ALA A 83 7.52 7.73 28.46
CA ALA A 83 8.19 6.47 28.19
C ALA A 83 8.21 6.15 26.69
N VAL A 84 7.13 6.44 25.95
CA VAL A 84 7.14 6.34 24.48
C VAL A 84 8.14 7.31 23.89
N ALA A 85 8.16 8.57 24.33
CA ALA A 85 9.10 9.57 23.84
C ALA A 85 10.55 9.09 23.99
N ASP A 86 10.92 8.58 25.15
CA ASP A 86 12.28 8.09 25.43
C ASP A 86 12.60 6.79 24.70
N ALA A 87 11.59 5.93 24.44
CA ALA A 87 11.77 4.71 23.67
C ALA A 87 12.01 4.99 22.17
N VAL A 88 11.41 6.05 21.62
CA VAL A 88 11.54 6.39 20.19
C VAL A 88 12.62 7.42 19.93
N GLU A 89 13.01 8.23 20.92
CA GLU A 89 14.05 9.24 20.78
C GLU A 89 15.39 8.60 20.36
N GLY A 90 16.06 9.25 19.40
CA GLY A 90 17.33 8.76 18.86
C GLY A 90 17.24 7.48 18.01
N ALA A 91 16.04 6.95 17.75
CA ALA A 91 15.89 5.77 16.89
C ALA A 91 16.43 6.06 15.48
N THR A 92 17.42 5.28 15.06
CA THR A 92 17.99 5.30 13.69
C THR A 92 17.23 4.37 12.74
N GLU A 93 16.51 3.40 13.31
CA GLU A 93 15.68 2.44 12.60
C GLU A 93 14.21 2.86 12.60
N ASN A 94 13.43 2.36 11.63
CA ASN A 94 11.99 2.58 11.62
C ASN A 94 11.35 1.98 12.88
N LEU A 95 10.17 2.47 13.25
CA LEU A 95 9.48 2.07 14.47
C LEU A 95 8.15 1.42 14.13
N LEU A 96 7.79 0.39 14.90
CA LEU A 96 6.47 -0.21 14.92
C LEU A 96 5.93 -0.14 16.34
N ILE A 97 4.85 0.63 16.54
CA ILE A 97 4.19 0.81 17.83
C ILE A 97 2.85 0.08 17.78
N LEU A 98 2.59 -0.78 18.76
CA LEU A 98 1.43 -1.69 18.80
C LEU A 98 0.88 -1.82 20.21
N PRO A 99 -0.44 -1.90 20.41
CA PRO A 99 -1.02 -2.40 21.65
C PRO A 99 -0.58 -3.85 21.92
N ALA A 100 -0.17 -4.16 23.15
CA ALA A 100 0.28 -5.49 23.55
C ALA A 100 -0.84 -6.55 23.45
N ASN A 101 -2.08 -6.09 23.45
CA ASN A 101 -3.30 -6.90 23.35
C ASN A 101 -3.76 -7.18 21.90
N SER A 102 -2.86 -7.03 20.93
CA SER A 102 -3.17 -7.18 19.51
C SER A 102 -3.13 -8.63 19.03
N LEU A 103 -4.26 -9.12 18.50
CA LEU A 103 -4.30 -10.31 17.65
C LEU A 103 -4.30 -9.88 16.17
N ILE A 104 -3.23 -10.20 15.44
CA ILE A 104 -2.96 -9.67 14.10
C ILE A 104 -2.39 -10.75 13.16
N HIS A 105 -2.76 -10.71 11.88
CA HIS A 105 -2.14 -11.54 10.83
C HIS A 105 -0.70 -11.12 10.51
N ASP A 106 0.17 -12.09 10.19
CA ASP A 106 1.59 -11.83 9.83
C ASP A 106 1.72 -10.93 8.60
N GLU A 107 0.85 -11.12 7.62
CA GLU A 107 0.81 -10.32 6.40
C GLU A 107 0.42 -8.87 6.70
N LEU A 108 -0.41 -8.62 7.73
CA LEU A 108 -0.76 -7.26 8.08
C LEU A 108 0.42 -6.54 8.73
N ILE A 109 1.15 -7.22 9.64
CA ILE A 109 2.43 -6.72 10.19
C ILE A 109 3.41 -6.42 9.04
N TYR A 110 3.59 -7.35 8.11
CA TYR A 110 4.47 -7.18 6.95
C TYR A 110 4.06 -5.97 6.08
N GLN A 111 2.77 -5.81 5.79
CA GLN A 111 2.29 -4.70 4.97
C GLN A 111 2.45 -3.34 5.64
N ILE A 112 2.28 -3.28 6.97
CA ILE A 112 2.45 -2.06 7.75
C ILE A 112 3.93 -1.66 7.79
N THR A 113 4.82 -2.62 8.07
CA THR A 113 6.28 -2.40 8.21
C THR A 113 6.99 -2.16 6.88
N LYS A 114 6.51 -2.73 5.77
CA LYS A 114 7.03 -2.44 4.42
C LYS A 114 6.67 -1.04 3.92
N SER A 115 5.81 -0.31 4.62
CA SER A 115 5.30 0.98 4.16
C SER A 115 6.43 1.97 3.92
N LYS A 116 6.48 2.49 2.68
CA LYS A 116 7.37 3.61 2.32
C LYS A 116 6.78 4.97 2.73
N ARG A 117 5.58 5.00 3.34
CA ARG A 117 5.02 6.25 3.87
C ARG A 117 5.79 6.61 5.14
N GLY A 118 6.13 7.90 5.29
CA GLY A 118 6.85 8.40 6.46
C GLY A 118 6.19 8.00 7.78
N ALA A 119 4.86 7.97 7.82
CA ALA A 119 4.09 7.33 8.89
C ALA A 119 2.88 6.60 8.29
N LEU A 120 2.45 5.51 8.91
CA LEU A 120 1.27 4.73 8.51
C LEU A 120 0.53 4.23 9.74
N ALA A 121 -0.77 4.54 9.84
CA ALA A 121 -1.64 4.02 10.88
C ALA A 121 -2.69 3.07 10.32
N LEU A 122 -3.05 2.04 11.09
CA LEU A 122 -4.18 1.18 10.81
C LEU A 122 -5.48 1.82 11.31
N ILE A 123 -6.47 1.96 10.44
CA ILE A 123 -7.78 2.53 10.76
C ILE A 123 -8.91 1.61 10.31
N THR A 124 -10.07 1.74 10.92
CA THR A 124 -11.35 1.38 10.29
C THR A 124 -12.15 2.66 10.03
N LYS A 125 -12.96 2.65 8.97
CA LYS A 125 -13.80 3.79 8.59
C LYS A 125 -15.23 3.45 8.93
N GLU A 126 -16.00 4.46 9.32
CA GLU A 126 -17.44 4.28 9.40
C GLU A 126 -17.96 3.83 8.03
N PRO A 127 -18.86 2.83 7.99
CA PRO A 127 -19.53 2.46 6.76
C PRO A 127 -20.23 3.70 6.21
N ARG A 128 -20.19 3.85 4.89
CA ARG A 128 -21.03 4.87 4.26
C ARG A 128 -22.43 4.29 4.24
N GLU A 129 -23.38 5.03 4.81
CA GLU A 129 -24.79 4.75 4.57
C GLU A 129 -25.03 4.89 3.06
N GLU A 130 -25.65 3.90 2.46
CA GLU A 130 -26.02 3.85 1.04
C GLU A 130 -27.55 3.80 0.99
N ASP A 131 -28.16 4.55 0.06
CA ASP A 131 -29.59 4.51 -0.17
C ASP A 131 -29.99 3.18 -0.84
N GLU A 132 -31.28 2.95 -1.08
CA GLU A 132 -31.78 1.74 -1.74
C GLU A 132 -31.17 1.51 -3.15
N ASN A 133 -30.57 2.54 -3.74
CA ASN A 133 -29.91 2.48 -5.05
C ASN A 133 -28.39 2.23 -4.94
N GLY A 134 -27.84 2.11 -3.73
CA GLY A 134 -26.40 1.96 -3.48
C GLY A 134 -25.63 3.27 -3.59
N ASP A 135 -26.31 4.42 -3.63
CA ASP A 135 -25.68 5.74 -3.62
C ASP A 135 -25.46 6.20 -2.18
N ALA A 136 -24.27 6.73 -1.89
CA ALA A 136 -23.93 7.16 -0.54
C ALA A 136 -24.89 8.26 -0.04
N ILE A 137 -25.61 7.99 1.05
CA ILE A 137 -26.43 8.97 1.77
C ILE A 137 -25.48 10.04 2.28
N VAL A 138 -25.66 11.26 1.77
CA VAL A 138 -24.87 12.43 2.17
C VAL A 138 -25.48 12.94 3.47
N LEU A 139 -24.84 12.66 4.61
CA LEU A 139 -25.19 13.30 5.89
C LEU A 139 -25.37 14.81 5.70
N ASP A 140 -26.52 15.32 6.16
CA ASP A 140 -27.22 16.57 5.78
C ASP A 140 -26.41 17.88 5.84
N VAL A 141 -25.24 17.92 6.47
CA VAL A 141 -24.47 19.15 6.66
C VAL A 141 -23.21 19.15 5.78
N PRO A 142 -23.08 20.08 4.81
CA PRO A 142 -21.82 20.34 4.10
C PRO A 142 -20.64 20.47 5.08
N ILE A 143 -19.45 20.04 4.66
CA ILE A 143 -18.27 20.08 5.56
C ILE A 143 -17.91 21.50 5.99
N GLU A 144 -18.30 22.47 5.17
CA GLU A 144 -18.18 23.90 5.38
C GLU A 144 -19.04 24.37 6.57
N GLU A 145 -20.16 23.71 6.83
CA GLU A 145 -21.14 24.06 7.87
C GLU A 145 -20.99 23.21 9.15
N ALA A 146 -20.26 22.10 9.06
CA ALA A 146 -20.05 21.22 10.21
C ALA A 146 -19.19 21.89 11.30
N GLN A 147 -19.62 21.75 12.55
CA GLN A 147 -18.87 22.20 13.72
C GLN A 147 -17.94 21.10 14.24
N PRO A 148 -16.79 21.44 14.85
CA PRO A 148 -15.95 20.47 15.54
C PRO A 148 -16.70 19.84 16.72
N GLU A 149 -16.61 18.52 16.86
CA GLU A 149 -17.23 17.77 17.95
C GLU A 149 -16.18 16.92 18.68
N ILE A 150 -16.37 16.72 19.98
CA ILE A 150 -15.74 15.59 20.68
C ILE A 150 -16.63 14.39 20.37
N GLY A 151 -16.12 13.48 19.55
CA GLY A 151 -16.91 12.35 19.07
C GLY A 151 -17.17 11.34 20.20
N ASP A 152 -18.44 11.11 20.52
CA ASP A 152 -18.90 10.14 21.51
C ASP A 152 -19.40 8.82 20.88
N ARG A 153 -19.57 8.82 19.55
CA ARG A 153 -19.91 7.62 18.78
C ARG A 153 -18.76 6.63 18.87
N THR A 154 -19.07 5.33 18.97
CA THR A 154 -18.07 4.27 19.00
C THR A 154 -18.13 3.40 17.75
N LEU A 155 -16.97 2.88 17.33
CA LEU A 155 -16.84 1.91 16.27
C LEU A 155 -15.78 0.89 16.70
N GLU A 156 -16.17 -0.38 16.79
CA GLU A 156 -15.32 -1.44 17.37
C GLU A 156 -14.87 -1.08 18.79
N GLY A 157 -15.79 -0.49 19.56
CA GLY A 157 -15.62 0.04 20.93
C GLY A 157 -14.68 1.25 21.05
N LEU A 158 -14.04 1.71 19.97
CA LEU A 158 -13.18 2.90 20.00
C LEU A 158 -13.97 4.15 19.63
N PRO A 159 -13.68 5.32 20.24
CA PRO A 159 -14.38 6.56 19.94
C PRO A 159 -14.02 7.06 18.53
N VAL A 160 -15.05 7.36 17.73
CA VAL A 160 -14.94 7.92 16.38
C VAL A 160 -14.47 9.36 16.47
N ARG A 161 -13.16 9.53 16.64
CA ARG A 161 -12.48 10.83 16.80
C ARG A 161 -11.47 11.09 15.69
N VAL A 162 -11.43 10.29 14.64
CA VAL A 162 -10.46 10.46 13.54
C VAL A 162 -11.14 10.88 12.26
N ARG A 163 -10.64 11.94 11.64
CA ARG A 163 -11.01 12.33 10.30
C ARG A 163 -9.96 11.85 9.31
N SER A 164 -10.29 10.85 8.52
CA SER A 164 -9.45 10.39 7.41
C SER A 164 -10.00 10.86 6.06
N ARG A 165 -9.10 11.23 5.14
CA ARG A 165 -9.49 11.59 3.77
C ARG A 165 -8.49 11.06 2.75
N ARG A 166 -9.03 10.43 1.70
CA ARG A 166 -8.25 9.67 0.71
C ARG A 166 -7.42 8.59 1.41
N SER A 167 -6.11 8.78 1.49
CA SER A 167 -5.14 7.79 1.98
C SER A 167 -4.29 8.33 3.13
N ARG A 168 -4.78 9.30 3.89
CA ARG A 168 -4.10 9.87 5.06
C ARG A 168 -5.10 10.32 6.13
N VAL A 169 -4.59 10.38 7.36
CA VAL A 169 -5.25 11.05 8.48
C VAL A 169 -5.17 12.55 8.23
N ILE A 170 -6.27 13.25 8.46
CA ILE A 170 -6.36 14.70 8.34
C ILE A 170 -6.37 15.34 9.71
N SER A 171 -7.20 14.83 10.61
CA SER A 171 -7.34 15.32 11.98
C SER A 171 -7.62 14.15 12.91
N VAL A 172 -7.23 14.30 14.16
CA VAL A 172 -7.42 13.32 15.23
C VAL A 172 -7.93 14.12 16.42
N GLY A 173 -8.85 13.52 17.18
CA GLY A 173 -9.43 14.10 18.37
C GLY A 173 -8.92 13.42 19.63
N SER A 174 -9.41 13.90 20.76
CA SER A 174 -9.26 13.28 22.07
C SER A 174 -10.42 13.79 22.96
N ALA A 175 -10.40 13.51 24.25
CA ALA A 175 -11.36 14.09 25.20
C ALA A 175 -11.35 15.63 25.21
N TYR A 176 -10.21 16.23 24.83
CA TYR A 176 -10.03 17.67 24.73
C TYR A 176 -10.13 18.19 23.30
N HIS A 177 -9.62 17.44 22.31
CA HIS A 177 -9.44 17.92 20.96
C HIS A 177 -10.66 17.61 20.08
N ALA A 178 -11.44 18.63 19.73
CA ALA A 178 -12.63 18.50 18.88
C ALA A 178 -12.27 18.39 17.38
N VAL A 179 -12.96 17.50 16.66
CA VAL A 179 -12.72 17.22 15.24
C VAL A 179 -13.95 17.50 14.41
N THR A 180 -13.78 18.19 13.28
CA THR A 180 -14.86 18.44 12.34
C THR A 180 -15.16 17.18 11.52
N ARG A 181 -16.34 16.56 11.72
CA ARG A 181 -16.81 15.35 11.00
C ARG A 181 -15.79 14.19 11.07
N PRO A 182 -15.54 13.64 12.27
CA PRO A 182 -14.79 12.40 12.38
C PRO A 182 -15.55 11.28 11.65
N ASN A 183 -14.81 10.33 11.07
CA ASN A 183 -15.36 9.28 10.20
C ASN A 183 -14.58 7.96 10.27
N SER A 184 -13.72 7.81 11.26
CA SER A 184 -12.78 6.69 11.38
C SER A 184 -12.32 6.55 12.82
N VAL A 185 -11.79 5.37 13.16
CA VAL A 185 -11.06 5.10 14.41
C VAL A 185 -9.67 4.55 14.11
N LEU A 186 -8.72 4.78 15.01
CA LEU A 186 -7.36 4.22 14.94
C LEU A 186 -7.34 2.88 15.67
N LEU A 187 -6.99 1.81 14.96
CA LEU A 187 -7.06 0.45 15.51
C LEU A 187 -5.87 0.09 16.42
N GLY A 188 -4.76 0.82 16.33
CA GLY A 188 -3.59 0.63 17.21
C GLY A 188 -2.25 0.53 16.47
N PRO A 189 -2.09 -0.30 15.44
CA PRO A 189 -0.81 -0.41 14.74
C PRO A 189 -0.37 0.91 14.08
N LEU A 190 0.82 1.39 14.47
CA LEU A 190 1.46 2.58 13.92
C LEU A 190 2.89 2.26 13.47
N HIS A 191 3.17 2.41 12.18
CA HIS A 191 4.52 2.40 11.64
C HIS A 191 5.02 3.84 11.46
N LEU A 192 6.24 4.11 11.93
CA LEU A 192 6.90 5.41 11.83
C LEU A 192 8.29 5.26 11.22
N HIS A 193 8.58 6.07 10.21
CA HIS A 193 9.93 6.19 9.68
C HIS A 193 10.81 6.97 10.66
N HIS A 194 12.03 6.49 10.89
CA HIS A 194 12.95 7.03 11.92
C HIS A 194 13.14 8.56 11.86
N LYS A 195 13.14 9.15 10.67
CA LYS A 195 13.18 10.62 10.45
C LYS A 195 12.09 11.43 11.19
N HIS A 196 11.00 10.80 11.62
CA HIS A 196 9.91 11.45 12.37
C HIS A 196 9.93 11.08 13.85
N ALA A 197 10.91 10.29 14.32
CA ALA A 197 10.99 9.83 15.70
C ALA A 197 11.18 10.99 16.68
N ALA A 198 12.05 11.95 16.37
CA ALA A 198 12.21 13.17 17.18
C ALA A 198 10.91 13.99 17.26
N THR A 199 10.21 14.16 16.13
CA THR A 199 8.91 14.85 16.10
C THR A 199 7.85 14.13 16.93
N LEU A 200 7.85 12.79 16.92
CA LEU A 200 6.95 12.01 17.77
C LEU A 200 7.30 12.17 19.26
N ALA A 201 8.59 12.08 19.62
CA ALA A 201 9.05 12.21 20.99
C ALA A 201 8.69 13.59 21.59
N GLU A 202 8.93 14.67 20.85
CA GLU A 202 8.54 16.02 21.26
C GLU A 202 7.02 16.14 21.45
N ALA A 203 6.23 15.63 20.50
CA ALA A 203 4.78 15.67 20.61
C ALA A 203 4.26 14.86 21.81
N ALA A 204 4.85 13.69 22.07
CA ALA A 204 4.48 12.86 23.20
C ALA A 204 4.80 13.55 24.54
N ARG A 205 5.95 14.23 24.66
CA ARG A 205 6.30 15.01 25.86
C ARG A 205 5.36 16.20 26.08
N GLU A 206 4.98 16.90 25.03
CA GLU A 206 4.02 18.00 25.10
C GLU A 206 2.63 17.50 25.53
N LEU A 207 2.15 16.40 24.93
CA LEU A 207 0.91 15.74 25.35
C LEU A 207 0.96 15.26 26.80
N ALA A 208 2.12 14.78 27.28
CA ALA A 208 2.30 14.40 28.68
C ALA A 208 2.14 15.59 29.63
N GLY A 209 2.56 16.79 29.23
CA GLY A 209 2.31 18.03 29.98
C GLY A 209 0.83 18.44 30.02
N MET A 210 0.06 18.01 29.02
CA MET A 210 -1.38 18.27 28.88
C MET A 210 -2.26 17.12 29.35
N ALA A 211 -1.69 16.08 29.97
CA ALA A 211 -2.43 14.85 30.31
C ALA A 211 -3.67 15.09 31.21
N HIS A 212 -3.68 16.16 31.99
CA HIS A 212 -4.82 16.58 32.81
C HIS A 212 -6.06 17.00 32.00
N LEU A 213 -5.91 17.30 30.71
CA LEU A 213 -7.00 17.60 29.78
C LEU A 213 -7.50 16.35 29.04
N LEU A 214 -6.77 15.25 29.12
CA LEU A 214 -7.06 14.01 28.40
C LEU A 214 -7.95 13.09 29.23
N GLY A 215 -8.75 12.28 28.54
CA GLY A 215 -9.72 11.38 29.17
C GLY A 215 -9.17 9.96 29.34
N PRO A 216 -9.76 9.15 30.24
CA PRO A 216 -9.40 7.73 30.38
C PRO A 216 -9.67 6.91 29.09
N GLU A 217 -10.56 7.38 28.22
CA GLU A 217 -10.87 6.79 26.92
C GLU A 217 -9.88 7.18 25.81
N ASP A 218 -8.96 8.11 26.07
CA ASP A 218 -7.98 8.53 25.07
C ASP A 218 -6.89 7.47 24.87
N ASP A 219 -6.96 6.81 23.72
CA ASP A 219 -5.97 5.80 23.33
C ASP A 219 -4.58 6.41 23.04
N LEU A 220 -3.53 5.75 23.54
CA LEU A 220 -2.17 6.25 23.40
C LEU A 220 -1.75 6.36 21.92
N ILE A 221 -2.13 5.42 21.05
CA ILE A 221 -1.82 5.53 19.61
C ILE A 221 -2.58 6.70 19.00
N GLN A 222 -3.83 6.90 19.38
CA GLN A 222 -4.61 8.07 18.95
C GLN A 222 -3.90 9.38 19.31
N LEU A 223 -3.40 9.50 20.54
CA LEU A 223 -2.64 10.66 21.00
C LEU A 223 -1.31 10.83 20.24
N LEU A 224 -0.57 9.74 20.00
CA LEU A 224 0.67 9.78 19.21
C LEU A 224 0.41 10.24 17.75
N VAL A 225 -0.66 9.76 17.12
CA VAL A 225 -1.04 10.17 15.76
C VAL A 225 -1.56 11.61 15.75
N LEU A 226 -2.30 12.04 16.76
CA LEU A 226 -2.69 13.44 16.97
C LEU A 226 -1.47 14.35 16.99
N GLY A 227 -0.46 14.02 17.81
CA GLY A 227 0.81 14.73 17.89
C GLY A 227 1.51 14.88 16.54
N LEU A 228 1.65 13.78 15.81
CA LEU A 228 2.24 13.77 14.47
C LEU A 228 1.47 14.65 13.48
N VAL A 229 0.15 14.49 13.41
CA VAL A 229 -0.72 15.20 12.46
C VAL A 229 -0.69 16.70 12.72
N ARG A 230 -0.78 17.11 13.99
CA ARG A 230 -0.74 18.52 14.40
C ARG A 230 0.61 19.18 14.20
N ARG A 231 1.71 18.41 14.22
CA ARG A 231 3.05 18.88 13.81
C ARG A 231 3.31 18.78 12.30
N GLY A 232 2.28 18.56 11.49
CA GLY A 232 2.35 18.59 10.03
C GLY A 232 2.85 17.30 9.37
N VAL A 233 3.07 16.22 10.13
CA VAL A 233 3.49 14.92 9.60
C VAL A 233 2.34 14.27 8.86
N SER A 234 2.57 13.86 7.61
CA SER A 234 1.55 13.17 6.83
C SER A 234 1.48 11.69 7.21
N VAL A 235 0.52 11.35 8.07
CA VAL A 235 0.24 9.96 8.47
C VAL A 235 -0.66 9.30 7.42
N GLY A 236 -0.12 8.31 6.72
CA GLY A 236 -0.90 7.49 5.79
C GLY A 236 -1.88 6.59 6.52
N VAL A 237 -2.93 6.14 5.83
CA VAL A 237 -3.87 5.14 6.39
C VAL A 237 -3.81 3.81 5.65
N ARG A 238 -4.00 2.73 6.41
CA ARG A 238 -4.28 1.36 5.94
C ARG A 238 -5.53 0.87 6.66
N GLY A 239 -6.41 0.14 5.97
CA GLY A 239 -7.49 -0.61 6.63
C GLY A 239 -7.23 -2.12 6.61
N ARG A 240 -8.03 -2.89 7.34
CA ARG A 240 -7.94 -4.37 7.44
C ARG A 240 -8.14 -5.09 6.11
N ARG A 241 -9.12 -4.65 5.30
CA ARG A 241 -9.53 -5.31 4.03
C ARG A 241 -9.74 -6.82 4.25
N ASP A 242 -8.82 -7.64 3.74
CA ASP A 242 -8.92 -9.10 3.71
C ASP A 242 -8.03 -9.75 4.79
N LEU A 243 -7.60 -8.99 5.80
CA LEU A 243 -6.69 -9.42 6.87
C LEU A 243 -7.28 -9.10 8.24
N PHE A 244 -7.02 -9.98 9.22
CA PHE A 244 -7.55 -9.84 10.57
C PHE A 244 -6.69 -8.93 11.46
N PHE A 245 -7.37 -8.12 12.26
CA PHE A 245 -6.82 -7.40 13.40
C PHE A 245 -7.94 -7.13 14.42
N ARG A 246 -7.69 -7.45 15.69
CA ARG A 246 -8.55 -7.11 16.82
C ARG A 246 -7.70 -6.94 18.09
N ARG A 247 -8.16 -6.08 18.99
CA ARG A 247 -7.61 -5.91 20.35
C ARG A 247 -8.44 -6.77 21.31
N LEU A 248 -7.79 -7.45 22.25
CA LEU A 248 -8.42 -8.46 23.12
C LEU A 248 -8.20 -8.14 24.59
N ASP A 249 -9.27 -8.16 25.38
CA ASP A 249 -9.21 -7.76 26.80
C ASP A 249 -9.88 -8.78 27.73
N THR A 250 -10.78 -9.61 27.18
CA THR A 250 -11.41 -10.70 27.92
C THR A 250 -11.13 -12.07 27.30
N PRO A 251 -11.17 -13.15 28.09
CA PRO A 251 -11.05 -14.51 27.57
C PRO A 251 -12.16 -14.87 26.54
N GLU A 252 -13.36 -14.32 26.71
CA GLU A 252 -14.49 -14.51 25.79
C GLU A 252 -14.20 -13.89 24.43
N GLN A 253 -13.71 -12.65 24.39
CA GLN A 253 -13.26 -11.99 23.17
C GLN A 253 -12.10 -12.76 22.51
N ALA A 254 -11.19 -13.34 23.30
CA ALA A 254 -10.08 -14.12 22.77
C ALA A 254 -10.56 -15.37 22.02
N ALA A 255 -11.58 -16.08 22.55
CA ALA A 255 -12.17 -17.23 21.89
C ALA A 255 -12.92 -16.83 20.60
N GLU A 256 -13.75 -15.78 20.66
CA GLU A 256 -14.49 -15.25 19.51
C GLU A 256 -13.54 -14.78 18.40
N ALA A 257 -12.50 -14.03 18.77
CA ALA A 257 -11.54 -13.46 17.82
C ALA A 257 -10.73 -14.53 17.10
N VAL A 258 -10.40 -15.66 17.74
CA VAL A 258 -9.71 -16.76 17.05
C VAL A 258 -10.63 -17.44 16.04
N ALA A 259 -11.91 -17.64 16.40
CA ALA A 259 -12.90 -18.19 15.48
C ALA A 259 -13.12 -17.25 14.27
N GLU A 260 -13.25 -15.95 14.53
CA GLU A 260 -13.37 -14.92 13.49
C GLU A 260 -12.12 -14.88 12.61
N MET A 261 -10.93 -14.85 13.20
CA MET A 261 -9.64 -14.85 12.50
C MET A 261 -9.50 -16.04 11.55
N ALA A 262 -10.00 -17.22 11.93
CA ALA A 262 -9.96 -18.43 11.09
C ALA A 262 -10.79 -18.29 9.79
N THR A 263 -11.78 -17.39 9.74
CA THR A 263 -12.55 -17.11 8.52
C THR A 263 -11.75 -16.33 7.48
N PHE A 264 -10.68 -15.63 7.90
CA PHE A 264 -9.82 -14.86 7.02
C PHE A 264 -8.75 -15.74 6.38
N ASN A 265 -8.68 -15.71 5.04
CA ASN A 265 -7.66 -16.44 4.31
C ASN A 265 -6.45 -15.55 4.01
N GLU A 266 -5.43 -15.63 4.87
CA GLU A 266 -4.21 -14.85 4.74
C GLU A 266 -3.44 -15.18 3.44
N ASP A 267 -3.42 -16.44 3.02
CA ASP A 267 -2.78 -16.86 1.75
C ASP A 267 -3.45 -16.20 0.53
N LYS A 268 -4.78 -16.15 0.52
CA LYS A 268 -5.57 -15.49 -0.52
C LYS A 268 -5.30 -13.98 -0.53
N ALA A 269 -5.21 -13.36 0.65
CA ALA A 269 -4.86 -11.95 0.76
C ALA A 269 -3.43 -11.68 0.25
N ARG A 270 -2.44 -12.51 0.59
CA ARG A 270 -1.07 -12.46 0.06
C ARG A 270 -1.06 -12.58 -1.46
N LEU A 271 -1.79 -13.54 -2.00
CA LEU A 271 -1.91 -13.79 -3.43
C LEU A 271 -2.54 -12.62 -4.19
N SER A 272 -3.62 -12.05 -3.65
CA SER A 272 -4.29 -10.88 -4.21
C SER A 272 -3.35 -9.66 -4.25
N ASN A 273 -2.61 -9.42 -3.18
CA ASN A 273 -1.65 -8.32 -3.10
C ASN A 273 -0.37 -8.55 -3.92
N ALA A 274 -0.09 -9.79 -4.32
CA ALA A 274 1.01 -10.13 -5.21
C ALA A 274 0.78 -9.64 -6.65
N VAL A 275 -0.45 -9.33 -7.06
CA VAL A 275 -0.77 -8.75 -8.38
C VAL A 275 -0.60 -7.22 -8.34
N LYS A 276 -0.06 -6.60 -9.40
CA LYS A 276 0.12 -5.13 -9.44
C LYS A 276 -1.26 -4.49 -9.65
N GLY A 277 -1.72 -3.67 -8.70
CA GLY A 277 -3.00 -2.97 -8.82
C GLY A 277 -3.09 -1.91 -9.95
N ALA A 278 -1.98 -1.62 -10.63
CA ALA A 278 -1.88 -0.60 -11.68
C ALA A 278 -1.71 -1.18 -13.10
N ASP A 279 -1.95 -2.48 -13.28
CA ASP A 279 -1.76 -3.18 -14.56
C ASP A 279 -2.65 -2.64 -15.69
N GLY A 280 -2.19 -2.84 -16.94
CA GLY A 280 -2.96 -2.57 -18.15
C GLY A 280 -4.21 -3.44 -18.26
N PHE A 281 -5.09 -3.13 -19.20
CA PHE A 281 -6.29 -3.92 -19.51
C PHE A 281 -5.91 -5.37 -19.83
N PHE A 282 -4.96 -5.56 -20.76
CA PHE A 282 -4.60 -6.89 -21.21
C PHE A 282 -4.03 -7.74 -20.06
N THR A 283 -3.05 -7.19 -19.35
CA THR A 283 -2.45 -7.85 -18.18
C THR A 283 -3.49 -8.18 -17.13
N THR A 284 -4.44 -7.29 -16.85
CA THR A 284 -5.45 -7.52 -15.79
C THR A 284 -6.37 -8.70 -16.12
N TYR A 285 -6.92 -8.75 -17.33
CA TYR A 285 -7.96 -9.72 -17.69
C TYR A 285 -7.40 -11.01 -18.29
N PHE A 286 -6.34 -10.94 -19.09
CA PHE A 286 -5.82 -12.07 -19.86
C PHE A 286 -4.56 -12.69 -19.24
N VAL A 287 -4.01 -12.13 -18.16
CA VAL A 287 -2.80 -12.68 -17.51
C VAL A 287 -3.00 -12.82 -16.00
N SER A 288 -3.29 -11.72 -15.30
CA SER A 288 -3.36 -11.65 -13.82
C SER A 288 -4.49 -12.49 -13.21
N THR A 289 -5.51 -12.86 -14.00
CA THR A 289 -6.62 -13.73 -13.58
C THR A 289 -6.15 -15.12 -13.14
N TYR A 290 -5.21 -15.71 -13.88
CA TYR A 290 -4.68 -17.06 -13.60
C TYR A 290 -3.20 -17.09 -13.23
N SER A 291 -2.36 -16.16 -13.71
CA SER A 291 -0.91 -16.15 -13.45
C SER A 291 -0.57 -16.13 -11.96
N ARG A 292 -1.39 -15.49 -11.13
CA ARG A 292 -1.24 -15.53 -9.67
C ARG A 292 -1.19 -16.95 -9.12
N TYR A 293 -2.00 -17.87 -9.65
CA TYR A 293 -1.99 -19.27 -9.20
C TYR A 293 -0.73 -19.99 -9.64
N ILE A 294 -0.19 -19.66 -10.82
CA ILE A 294 1.12 -20.13 -11.28
C ILE A 294 2.22 -19.61 -10.34
N ALA A 295 2.16 -18.34 -9.95
CA ALA A 295 3.12 -17.75 -9.01
C ALA A 295 3.08 -18.45 -7.64
N ARG A 296 1.87 -18.75 -7.14
CA ARG A 296 1.72 -19.52 -5.90
C ARG A 296 2.30 -20.93 -6.02
N TRP A 297 2.01 -21.62 -7.13
CA TRP A 297 2.56 -22.95 -7.40
C TRP A 297 4.09 -22.92 -7.47
N ALA A 298 4.66 -21.97 -8.21
CA ALA A 298 6.11 -21.79 -8.35
C ALA A 298 6.79 -21.51 -7.01
N ALA A 299 6.22 -20.59 -6.22
CA ALA A 299 6.74 -20.26 -4.90
C ALA A 299 6.69 -21.46 -3.93
N ARG A 300 5.62 -22.25 -3.95
CA ARG A 300 5.50 -23.47 -3.14
C ARG A 300 6.48 -24.58 -3.56
N ARG A 301 6.89 -24.59 -4.83
CA ARG A 301 7.95 -25.48 -5.34
C ARG A 301 9.37 -24.95 -5.13
N GLY A 302 9.52 -23.81 -4.45
CA GLY A 302 10.82 -23.23 -4.15
C GLY A 302 11.49 -22.51 -5.33
N LEU A 303 10.79 -22.32 -6.46
CA LEU A 303 11.34 -21.58 -7.59
C LEU A 303 11.61 -20.12 -7.20
N THR A 304 12.81 -19.65 -7.53
CA THR A 304 13.21 -18.26 -7.31
C THR A 304 12.63 -17.35 -8.39
N PRO A 305 12.37 -16.06 -8.11
CA PRO A 305 11.95 -15.10 -9.13
C PRO A 305 12.87 -15.11 -10.36
N ASN A 306 14.19 -15.11 -10.15
CA ASN A 306 15.17 -15.09 -11.23
C ASN A 306 15.10 -16.34 -12.14
N GLN A 307 14.78 -17.51 -11.59
CA GLN A 307 14.57 -18.71 -12.42
C GLN A 307 13.33 -18.57 -13.31
N VAL A 308 12.25 -17.97 -12.78
CA VAL A 308 11.04 -17.70 -13.56
C VAL A 308 11.31 -16.65 -14.64
N THR A 309 12.09 -15.61 -14.33
CA THR A 309 12.56 -14.62 -15.32
C THR A 309 13.34 -15.30 -16.45
N LEU A 310 14.23 -16.25 -16.13
CA LEU A 310 15.00 -16.99 -17.15
C LEU A 310 14.09 -17.80 -18.08
N ILE A 311 13.03 -18.43 -17.55
CA ILE A 311 12.02 -19.11 -18.37
C ILE A 311 11.34 -18.12 -19.32
N SER A 312 10.94 -16.94 -18.82
CA SER A 312 10.36 -15.87 -19.65
C SER A 312 11.31 -15.42 -20.77
N ILE A 313 12.60 -15.25 -20.46
CA ILE A 313 13.62 -14.86 -21.45
C ILE A 313 13.78 -15.94 -22.52
N ALA A 314 13.89 -17.21 -22.12
CA ALA A 314 14.04 -18.32 -23.05
C ALA A 314 12.85 -18.42 -24.01
N LEU A 315 11.62 -18.24 -23.50
CA LEU A 315 10.41 -18.19 -24.33
C LEU A 315 10.43 -16.99 -25.29
N GLY A 316 10.91 -15.82 -24.86
CA GLY A 316 11.04 -14.63 -25.72
C GLY A 316 12.05 -14.82 -26.85
N VAL A 317 13.19 -15.45 -26.58
CA VAL A 317 14.20 -15.79 -27.61
C VAL A 317 13.63 -16.84 -28.57
N ALA A 318 12.98 -17.89 -28.06
CA ALA A 318 12.32 -18.89 -28.88
C ALA A 318 11.25 -18.27 -29.79
N ALA A 319 10.46 -17.32 -29.27
CA ALA A 319 9.48 -16.58 -30.07
C ALA A 319 10.13 -15.82 -31.22
N ALA A 320 11.24 -15.12 -30.97
CA ALA A 320 11.97 -14.41 -32.00
C ALA A 320 12.55 -15.34 -33.08
N LEU A 321 13.05 -16.52 -32.70
CA LEU A 321 13.51 -17.53 -33.64
C LEU A 321 12.35 -18.06 -34.52
N CYS A 322 11.17 -18.28 -33.93
CA CYS A 322 9.97 -18.64 -34.69
C CYS A 322 9.55 -17.53 -35.67
N PHE A 323 9.57 -16.26 -35.25
CA PHE A 323 9.30 -15.14 -36.14
C PHE A 323 10.32 -15.03 -37.28
N ALA A 324 11.59 -15.32 -37.01
CA ALA A 324 12.67 -15.26 -38.00
C ALA A 324 12.53 -16.27 -39.15
N THR A 325 11.71 -17.31 -39.00
CA THR A 325 11.42 -18.25 -40.09
C THR A 325 10.70 -17.59 -41.27
N GLY A 326 9.96 -16.50 -41.05
CA GLY A 326 9.16 -15.82 -42.09
C GLY A 326 7.91 -16.57 -42.53
N GLU A 327 7.67 -17.79 -42.01
CA GLU A 327 6.50 -18.61 -42.35
C GLU A 327 5.31 -18.29 -41.44
N ARG A 328 4.08 -18.45 -41.95
CA ARG A 328 2.85 -18.24 -41.16
C ARG A 328 2.82 -19.09 -39.89
N ALA A 329 3.26 -20.35 -39.98
CA ALA A 329 3.33 -21.24 -38.81
C ALA A 329 4.31 -20.72 -37.76
N GLY A 330 5.47 -20.21 -38.18
CA GLY A 330 6.44 -19.56 -37.30
C GLY A 330 5.90 -18.28 -36.68
N MET A 331 5.13 -17.48 -37.41
CA MET A 331 4.48 -16.28 -36.89
C MET A 331 3.42 -16.62 -35.81
N ILE A 332 2.61 -17.65 -36.02
CA ILE A 332 1.62 -18.11 -35.03
C ILE A 332 2.34 -18.67 -33.78
N ALA A 333 3.34 -19.54 -33.98
CA ALA A 333 4.12 -20.11 -32.87
C ALA A 333 4.84 -19.03 -32.07
N GLY A 334 5.47 -18.06 -32.75
CA GLY A 334 6.11 -16.90 -32.13
C GLY A 334 5.11 -16.06 -31.33
N GLY A 335 3.90 -15.83 -31.87
CA GLY A 335 2.83 -15.11 -31.18
C GLY A 335 2.37 -15.80 -29.89
N VAL A 336 2.24 -17.12 -29.90
CA VAL A 336 1.91 -17.91 -28.71
C VAL A 336 3.06 -17.87 -27.68
N LEU A 337 4.29 -18.06 -28.13
CA LEU A 337 5.47 -18.06 -27.25
C LEU A 337 5.70 -16.70 -26.59
N ILE A 338 5.56 -15.59 -27.32
CA ILE A 338 5.75 -14.25 -26.76
C ILE A 338 4.65 -13.90 -25.75
N TYR A 339 3.41 -14.38 -25.96
CA TYR A 339 2.35 -14.28 -24.97
C TYR A 339 2.73 -15.01 -23.67
N PHE A 340 3.18 -16.27 -23.76
CA PHE A 340 3.60 -17.00 -22.56
C PHE A 340 4.86 -16.43 -21.92
N ALA A 341 5.81 -15.91 -22.70
CA ALA A 341 6.94 -15.16 -22.18
C ALA A 341 6.47 -13.99 -21.30
N PHE A 342 5.47 -13.23 -21.74
CA PHE A 342 4.86 -12.15 -20.97
C PHE A 342 4.08 -12.64 -19.74
N VAL A 343 3.44 -13.81 -19.82
CA VAL A 343 2.79 -14.43 -18.64
C VAL A 343 3.84 -14.73 -17.56
N PHE A 344 4.95 -15.39 -17.91
CA PHE A 344 5.99 -15.74 -16.96
C PHE A 344 6.74 -14.52 -16.39
N ASP A 345 6.84 -13.45 -17.17
CA ASP A 345 7.32 -12.15 -16.71
C ASP A 345 6.42 -11.59 -15.59
N CYS A 346 5.10 -11.64 -15.78
CA CYS A 346 4.18 -11.25 -14.72
C CYS A 346 4.29 -12.18 -13.49
N VAL A 347 4.53 -13.48 -13.71
CA VAL A 347 4.67 -14.49 -12.65
C VAL A 347 5.91 -14.23 -11.80
N ASP A 348 7.06 -13.86 -12.37
CA ASP A 348 8.28 -13.67 -11.57
C ASP A 348 8.13 -12.58 -10.51
N GLY A 349 7.50 -11.46 -10.85
CA GLY A 349 7.25 -10.35 -9.96
C GLY A 349 6.14 -10.66 -8.97
N GLN A 350 5.20 -11.53 -9.34
CA GLN A 350 4.20 -12.07 -8.41
C GLN A 350 4.85 -13.05 -7.42
N VAL A 351 5.75 -13.93 -7.84
CA VAL A 351 6.53 -14.83 -6.97
C VAL A 351 7.37 -14.03 -5.99
N ALA A 352 8.09 -13.01 -6.46
CA ALA A 352 8.90 -12.13 -5.61
C ALA A 352 8.04 -11.47 -4.51
N ARG A 353 6.83 -11.02 -4.85
CA ARG A 353 5.91 -10.40 -3.90
C ARG A 353 5.27 -11.38 -2.93
N TYR A 354 4.81 -12.52 -3.42
CA TYR A 354 4.15 -13.55 -2.64
C TYR A 354 5.12 -14.24 -1.68
N ALA A 355 6.31 -14.61 -2.16
CA ALA A 355 7.36 -15.24 -1.34
C ALA A 355 8.17 -14.22 -0.51
N ARG A 356 7.87 -12.93 -0.63
CA ARG A 356 8.58 -11.80 -0.01
C ARG A 356 10.09 -11.76 -0.30
N LYS A 357 10.52 -12.38 -1.41
CA LYS A 357 11.92 -12.41 -1.89
C LYS A 357 12.14 -11.24 -2.84
N PHE A 358 12.73 -10.15 -2.33
CA PHE A 358 13.10 -8.98 -3.13
C PHE A 358 14.61 -8.85 -3.18
N GLY A 359 15.14 -8.49 -4.35
CA GLY A 359 16.56 -8.20 -4.52
C GLY A 359 16.74 -7.07 -5.53
N VAL A 360 17.80 -6.30 -5.35
CA VAL A 360 18.20 -5.24 -6.31
C VAL A 360 18.52 -5.88 -7.67
N LEU A 361 19.26 -6.99 -7.66
CA LEU A 361 19.56 -7.75 -8.87
C LEU A 361 18.28 -8.21 -9.58
N GLY A 362 17.33 -8.81 -8.84
CA GLY A 362 16.06 -9.26 -9.43
C GLY A 362 15.26 -8.11 -10.05
N ALA A 363 15.17 -6.97 -9.37
CA ALA A 363 14.50 -5.79 -9.90
C ALA A 363 15.22 -5.19 -11.14
N TRP A 364 16.54 -5.29 -11.19
CA TRP A 364 17.33 -4.87 -12.36
C TRP A 364 17.22 -5.86 -13.52
N LEU A 365 17.17 -7.17 -13.25
CA LEU A 365 16.97 -8.23 -14.25
C LEU A 365 15.59 -8.11 -14.89
N ASP A 366 14.52 -8.06 -14.08
CA ASP A 366 13.13 -7.80 -14.51
C ASP A 366 13.08 -6.58 -15.43
N ALA A 367 13.64 -5.46 -14.97
CA ALA A 367 13.72 -4.26 -15.77
C ALA A 367 14.50 -4.49 -17.08
N THR A 368 15.72 -5.03 -17.06
CA THR A 368 16.54 -5.12 -18.27
C THR A 368 15.93 -6.09 -19.30
N PHE A 369 15.48 -7.25 -18.84
CA PHE A 369 15.04 -8.33 -19.72
C PHE A 369 13.64 -8.13 -20.31
N ASP A 370 12.81 -7.29 -19.70
CA ASP A 370 11.61 -6.75 -20.34
C ASP A 370 11.90 -6.14 -21.71
N ARG A 371 12.94 -5.30 -21.79
CA ARG A 371 13.31 -4.58 -23.02
C ARG A 371 14.02 -5.50 -23.98
N PHE A 372 14.91 -6.35 -23.46
CA PHE A 372 15.64 -7.31 -24.26
C PHE A 372 14.68 -8.20 -25.08
N LYS A 373 13.64 -8.76 -24.45
CA LYS A 373 12.63 -9.59 -25.14
C LYS A 373 11.94 -8.81 -26.27
N GLU A 374 11.52 -7.58 -26.01
CA GLU A 374 10.87 -6.73 -27.01
C GLU A 374 11.79 -6.49 -28.23
N TYR A 375 13.07 -6.18 -28.00
CA TYR A 375 14.02 -5.89 -29.09
C TYR A 375 14.44 -7.13 -29.86
N VAL A 376 14.62 -8.26 -29.18
CA VAL A 376 14.94 -9.54 -29.83
C VAL A 376 13.78 -10.00 -30.71
N VAL A 377 12.53 -9.79 -30.29
CA VAL A 377 11.35 -10.06 -31.13
C VAL A 377 11.27 -9.12 -32.33
N PHE A 378 11.63 -7.83 -32.18
CA PHE A 378 11.70 -6.93 -33.34
C PHE A 378 12.74 -7.40 -34.35
N ALA A 379 13.92 -7.84 -33.89
CA ALA A 379 14.93 -8.41 -34.78
C ALA A 379 14.41 -9.68 -35.48
N GLY A 380 13.77 -10.59 -34.73
CA GLY A 380 13.18 -11.81 -35.30
C GLY A 380 12.13 -11.52 -36.38
N LEU A 381 11.22 -10.57 -36.14
CA LEU A 381 10.22 -10.14 -37.11
C LEU A 381 10.84 -9.50 -38.36
N ALA A 382 11.90 -8.69 -38.19
CA ALA A 382 12.59 -8.05 -39.31
C ALA A 382 13.35 -9.06 -40.17
N VAL A 383 14.05 -10.02 -39.54
CA VAL A 383 14.68 -11.15 -40.24
C VAL A 383 13.64 -11.97 -40.99
N GLY A 384 12.53 -12.33 -40.32
CA GLY A 384 11.46 -13.11 -40.93
C GLY A 384 10.85 -12.45 -42.16
N ALA A 385 10.68 -11.12 -42.14
CA ALA A 385 10.18 -10.36 -43.30
C ALA A 385 11.14 -10.37 -44.50
N ALA A 386 12.45 -10.33 -44.23
CA ALA A 386 13.47 -10.45 -45.27
C ALA A 386 13.47 -11.87 -45.86
N VAL A 387 13.38 -12.90 -45.01
CA VAL A 387 13.31 -14.31 -45.43
C VAL A 387 12.05 -14.59 -46.26
N SER A 388 10.91 -14.04 -45.87
CA SER A 388 9.62 -14.27 -46.54
C SER A 388 9.40 -13.41 -47.80
N GLY A 389 10.34 -12.54 -48.15
CA GLY A 389 10.23 -11.64 -49.31
C GLY A 389 9.22 -10.51 -49.17
N VAL A 390 8.75 -10.20 -47.95
CA VAL A 390 7.78 -9.11 -47.68
C VAL A 390 8.42 -7.71 -47.84
N GLY A 391 9.75 -7.66 -47.82
CA GLY A 391 10.56 -6.46 -48.05
C GLY A 391 11.36 -6.02 -46.83
N ASP A 392 12.19 -4.98 -46.99
CA ASP A 392 13.01 -4.45 -45.92
C ASP A 392 12.17 -3.65 -44.90
N VAL A 393 11.94 -4.23 -43.73
CA VAL A 393 11.25 -3.60 -42.60
C VAL A 393 12.21 -3.14 -41.50
N TRP A 394 13.53 -3.22 -41.69
CA TRP A 394 14.50 -2.83 -40.66
C TRP A 394 14.36 -1.36 -40.26
N THR A 395 14.04 -0.49 -41.21
CA THR A 395 13.75 0.92 -40.92
C THR A 395 12.58 1.05 -39.95
N LEU A 396 11.49 0.31 -40.16
CA LEU A 396 10.33 0.30 -39.26
C LEU A 396 10.69 -0.28 -37.88
N ALA A 397 11.47 -1.36 -37.86
CA ALA A 397 11.95 -1.96 -36.62
C ALA A 397 12.80 -0.99 -35.78
N LEU A 398 13.70 -0.24 -36.42
CA LEU A 398 14.54 0.78 -35.77
C LEU A 398 13.72 1.96 -35.27
N ILE A 399 12.73 2.44 -36.03
CA ILE A 399 11.81 3.49 -35.59
C ILE A 399 11.01 3.01 -34.36
N ALA A 400 10.46 1.81 -34.40
CA ALA A 400 9.72 1.22 -33.29
C ALA A 400 10.61 1.09 -32.03
N LEU A 401 11.84 0.60 -32.20
CA LEU A 401 12.83 0.47 -31.13
C LEU A 401 13.19 1.83 -30.51
N GLY A 402 13.47 2.83 -31.35
CA GLY A 402 13.81 4.19 -30.90
C GLY A 402 12.66 4.84 -30.14
N LEU A 403 11.44 4.80 -30.71
CA LEU A 403 10.22 5.30 -30.09
C LEU A 403 9.98 4.66 -28.71
N GLN A 404 10.10 3.33 -28.63
CA GLN A 404 9.84 2.60 -27.40
C GLN A 404 10.92 2.84 -26.34
N SER A 405 12.19 2.93 -26.76
CA SER A 405 13.31 3.29 -25.89
C SER A 405 13.12 4.66 -25.24
N ILE A 406 12.78 5.67 -26.05
CA ILE A 406 12.54 7.04 -25.58
C ILE A 406 11.35 7.08 -24.62
N LYS A 407 10.22 6.46 -25.01
CA LYS A 407 9.02 6.39 -24.17
C LYS A 407 9.32 5.79 -22.79
N HIS A 408 10.02 4.67 -22.77
CA HIS A 408 10.39 3.99 -21.53
C HIS A 408 11.33 4.81 -20.65
N LEU A 409 12.32 5.46 -21.24
CA LEU A 409 13.22 6.34 -20.51
C LEU A 409 12.45 7.49 -19.84
N LEU A 410 11.51 8.10 -20.56
CA LEU A 410 10.63 9.15 -20.03
C LEU A 410 9.72 8.63 -18.91
N ASP A 411 9.13 7.44 -19.08
CA ASP A 411 8.28 6.81 -18.09
C ASP A 411 9.03 6.50 -16.79
N PHE A 412 10.22 5.93 -16.92
CA PHE A 412 11.10 5.62 -15.80
C PHE A 412 11.54 6.89 -15.07
N SER A 413 12.02 7.89 -15.82
CA SER A 413 12.51 9.16 -15.27
C SER A 413 11.41 9.93 -14.55
N PHE A 414 10.22 10.06 -15.16
CA PHE A 414 9.08 10.72 -14.55
C PHE A 414 8.58 9.96 -13.30
N GLY A 415 8.52 8.62 -13.39
CA GLY A 415 8.14 7.77 -12.26
C GLY A 415 9.11 7.88 -11.08
N ALA A 416 10.42 7.87 -11.35
CA ALA A 416 11.47 8.03 -10.35
C ALA A 416 11.40 9.41 -9.68
N ALA A 417 11.27 10.48 -10.45
CA ALA A 417 11.12 11.84 -9.93
C ALA A 417 9.88 11.98 -9.03
N ASN A 418 8.75 11.40 -9.44
CA ASN A 418 7.51 11.51 -8.67
C ASN A 418 7.53 10.65 -7.38
N ARG A 419 8.27 9.54 -7.36
CA ARG A 419 8.47 8.71 -6.15
C ARG A 419 9.36 9.39 -5.10
N ARG A 420 10.27 10.29 -5.51
CA ARG A 420 11.14 11.06 -4.61
C ARG A 420 10.42 12.24 -3.94
N LYS A 421 9.29 12.69 -4.48
CA LYS A 421 8.54 13.81 -3.89
C LYS A 421 7.95 13.39 -2.54
N PRO A 422 8.32 14.05 -1.42
CA PRO A 422 7.73 13.75 -0.13
C PRO A 422 6.22 14.04 -0.15
N PRO A 423 5.42 13.35 0.68
CA PRO A 423 4.03 13.71 0.87
C PRO A 423 3.95 15.19 1.26
N SER A 424 2.97 15.90 0.68
CA SER A 424 2.74 17.29 1.07
C SER A 424 2.47 17.36 2.57
N PRO A 425 3.22 18.14 3.36
CA PRO A 425 2.96 18.27 4.79
C PRO A 425 1.56 18.81 5.03
N LEU A 426 0.99 18.42 6.18
CA LEU A 426 -0.23 19.02 6.70
C LEU A 426 0.12 20.39 7.30
N PRO A 427 -0.79 21.37 7.28
CA PRO A 427 -0.63 22.57 8.10
C PRO A 427 -0.44 22.17 9.56
N SER A 428 0.43 22.86 10.28
CA SER A 428 0.60 22.64 11.71
C SER A 428 -0.51 23.33 12.50
N LEU A 429 -0.82 22.77 13.67
CA LEU A 429 -1.76 23.32 14.65
C LEU A 429 -1.17 23.02 16.03
N GLU A 430 -1.17 23.99 16.94
CA GLU A 430 -0.67 23.77 18.31
C GLU A 430 -1.49 22.71 19.04
N LEU A 431 -0.86 21.92 19.91
CA LEU A 431 -1.58 20.91 20.70
C LEU A 431 -2.56 21.55 21.69
N SER A 432 -2.24 22.73 22.22
CA SER A 432 -3.10 23.53 23.10
C SER A 432 -4.48 23.89 22.51
N ILE A 433 -4.65 23.89 21.19
CA ILE A 433 -5.90 24.34 20.55
C ILE A 433 -6.89 23.17 20.47
N SER A 434 -8.04 23.23 21.14
CA SER A 434 -9.03 22.16 21.06
C SER A 434 -9.54 21.89 19.63
N PRO A 435 -10.20 22.83 18.91
CA PRO A 435 -10.85 22.55 17.64
C PRO A 435 -9.90 22.49 16.44
N ASP A 436 -10.18 21.59 15.49
CA ASP A 436 -9.42 21.46 14.23
C ASP A 436 -9.76 22.50 13.13
N THR A 437 -10.52 23.54 13.47
CA THR A 437 -10.98 24.57 12.52
C THR A 437 -9.83 25.23 11.77
N GLY A 438 -8.73 25.57 12.44
CA GLY A 438 -7.55 26.19 11.80
C GLY A 438 -6.93 25.29 10.73
N LEU A 439 -6.84 23.98 11.02
CA LEU A 439 -6.35 22.97 10.10
C LEU A 439 -7.27 22.84 8.88
N ARG A 440 -8.60 22.82 9.09
CA ARG A 440 -9.60 22.81 8.03
C ARG A 440 -9.45 24.02 7.11
N THR A 441 -9.44 25.23 7.67
CA THR A 441 -9.34 26.48 6.92
C THR A 441 -8.07 26.52 6.07
N ALA A 442 -6.92 26.15 6.64
CA ALA A 442 -5.66 26.10 5.89
C ALA A 442 -5.70 25.08 4.73
N LEU A 443 -6.33 23.92 4.93
CA LEU A 443 -6.50 22.91 3.87
C LEU A 443 -7.47 23.38 2.77
N GLU A 444 -8.49 24.15 3.12
CA GLU A 444 -9.46 24.73 2.19
C GLU A 444 -8.84 25.86 1.37
N GLN A 445 -8.11 26.78 2.00
CA GLN A 445 -7.32 27.79 1.30
C GLN A 445 -6.33 27.14 0.32
N ARG A 446 -5.65 26.08 0.75
CA ARG A 446 -4.76 25.30 -0.14
C ARG A 446 -5.50 24.63 -1.29
N LYS A 447 -6.76 24.21 -1.09
CA LYS A 447 -7.61 23.62 -2.14
C LYS A 447 -8.02 24.70 -3.14
N LEU A 448 -8.43 25.87 -2.68
CA LEU A 448 -8.84 27.02 -3.51
C LEU A 448 -7.68 27.58 -4.33
N ALA A 449 -6.51 27.78 -3.71
CA ALA A 449 -5.29 28.18 -4.41
C ALA A 449 -4.83 27.17 -5.49
N ARG A 450 -5.27 25.92 -5.39
CA ARG A 450 -4.95 24.85 -6.36
C ARG A 450 -6.03 24.62 -7.41
N SER A 451 -7.20 25.26 -7.33
CA SER A 451 -8.36 24.93 -8.19
C SER A 451 -8.49 25.74 -9.49
N GLY A 452 -7.50 26.55 -9.88
CA GLY A 452 -7.55 27.33 -11.13
C GLY A 452 -6.90 26.67 -12.36
N GLY A 453 -7.32 27.11 -13.56
CA GLY A 453 -6.64 26.85 -14.83
C GLY A 453 -6.54 25.37 -15.26
N ILE A 454 -5.36 24.98 -15.75
CA ILE A 454 -5.03 23.64 -16.29
C ILE A 454 -5.35 22.52 -15.27
N ARG A 455 -5.24 22.79 -13.95
CA ARG A 455 -5.59 21.85 -12.88
C ARG A 455 -7.08 21.51 -12.84
N GLY A 456 -7.96 22.46 -13.15
CA GLY A 456 -9.41 22.25 -13.23
C GLY A 456 -9.76 21.25 -14.34
N LEU A 457 -9.16 21.43 -15.51
CA LEU A 457 -9.35 20.56 -16.68
C LEU A 457 -8.79 19.15 -16.41
N LEU A 458 -7.59 19.04 -15.83
CA LEU A 458 -7.02 17.76 -15.35
C LEU A 458 -7.94 17.05 -14.34
N LYS A 459 -8.62 17.80 -13.47
CA LYS A 459 -9.54 17.23 -12.46
C LYS A 459 -10.82 16.72 -13.10
N MET A 460 -11.40 17.44 -14.06
CA MET A 460 -12.56 16.96 -14.83
C MET A 460 -12.20 15.71 -15.63
N TRP A 461 -11.05 15.72 -16.31
CA TRP A 461 -10.52 14.54 -16.96
C TRP A 461 -10.37 13.40 -15.95
N GLY A 462 -9.73 13.62 -14.79
CA GLY A 462 -9.64 12.64 -13.71
C GLY A 462 -10.98 12.03 -13.32
N LYS A 463 -12.03 12.85 -13.14
CA LYS A 463 -13.39 12.39 -12.80
C LYS A 463 -14.01 11.47 -13.85
N ALA A 464 -13.82 11.77 -15.15
CA ALA A 464 -14.35 10.92 -16.23
C ALA A 464 -13.76 9.49 -16.20
N GLY A 465 -12.60 9.29 -15.58
CA GLY A 465 -12.01 7.96 -15.36
C GLY A 465 -12.72 7.10 -14.30
N ARG A 466 -13.81 7.60 -13.68
CA ARG A 466 -14.67 6.81 -12.79
C ARG A 466 -15.48 5.78 -13.57
N TYR A 467 -15.83 6.07 -14.83
CA TYR A 467 -16.53 5.12 -15.69
C TYR A 467 -15.57 4.02 -16.14
N ARG A 468 -15.98 2.76 -16.00
CA ARG A 468 -15.13 1.57 -16.25
C ARG A 468 -14.57 1.53 -17.67
N THR A 469 -15.37 1.91 -18.67
CA THR A 469 -14.95 1.96 -20.08
C THR A 469 -13.86 3.00 -20.30
N VAL A 470 -14.07 4.23 -19.81
CA VAL A 470 -13.10 5.33 -19.89
C VAL A 470 -11.82 5.00 -19.11
N HIS A 471 -11.94 4.35 -17.95
CA HIS A 471 -10.81 3.88 -17.16
C HIS A 471 -9.89 2.98 -17.98
N TRP A 472 -10.45 1.94 -18.61
CA TRP A 472 -9.68 0.99 -19.39
C TRP A 472 -9.16 1.58 -20.69
N ALA A 473 -9.97 2.36 -21.41
CA ALA A 473 -9.53 3.07 -22.60
C ALA A 473 -8.29 3.92 -22.32
N ARG A 474 -8.26 4.66 -21.21
CA ARG A 474 -7.08 5.45 -20.80
C ARG A 474 -5.85 4.61 -20.52
N LYS A 475 -6.01 3.46 -19.87
CA LYS A 475 -4.89 2.56 -19.62
C LYS A 475 -4.34 1.97 -20.92
N MET A 476 -5.22 1.61 -21.86
CA MET A 476 -4.82 1.07 -23.16
C MET A 476 -4.17 2.11 -24.09
N ILE A 477 -4.65 3.36 -24.10
CA ILE A 477 -4.10 4.44 -24.93
C ILE A 477 -2.61 4.66 -24.64
N VAL A 478 -2.18 4.50 -23.39
CA VAL A 478 -0.77 4.63 -22.99
C VAL A 478 0.12 3.54 -23.64
N PHE A 479 -0.48 2.50 -24.20
CA PHE A 479 0.17 1.33 -24.78
C PHE A 479 1.17 0.66 -23.81
N PRO A 480 0.69 0.18 -22.64
CA PRO A 480 1.51 -0.50 -21.65
C PRO A 480 2.10 -1.81 -22.19
N ILE A 481 3.08 -2.36 -21.49
CA ILE A 481 3.83 -3.56 -21.90
C ILE A 481 2.89 -4.69 -22.32
N GLY A 482 1.87 -5.02 -21.51
CA GLY A 482 0.93 -6.10 -21.84
C GLY A 482 0.17 -5.89 -23.15
N GLU A 483 -0.34 -4.69 -23.39
CA GLU A 483 -1.02 -4.33 -24.63
C GLU A 483 -0.09 -4.41 -25.84
N ARG A 484 1.19 -4.06 -25.68
CA ARG A 484 2.18 -4.18 -26.77
C ARG A 484 2.48 -5.62 -27.11
N PHE A 485 2.74 -6.45 -26.10
CA PHE A 485 3.00 -7.88 -26.32
C PHE A 485 1.77 -8.57 -26.91
N ALA A 486 0.56 -8.19 -26.50
CA ALA A 486 -0.68 -8.65 -27.14
C ALA A 486 -0.78 -8.21 -28.60
N ALA A 487 -0.47 -6.95 -28.91
CA ALA A 487 -0.47 -6.45 -30.28
C ALA A 487 0.55 -7.20 -31.15
N ILE A 488 1.77 -7.44 -30.64
CA ILE A 488 2.77 -8.26 -31.33
C ILE A 488 2.22 -9.66 -31.58
N ALA A 489 1.73 -10.34 -30.55
CA ALA A 489 1.26 -11.72 -30.65
C ALA A 489 0.11 -11.88 -31.65
N ILE A 490 -0.88 -10.98 -31.60
CA ILE A 490 -2.09 -11.07 -32.43
C ILE A 490 -1.81 -10.61 -33.86
N VAL A 491 -1.16 -9.46 -34.03
CA VAL A 491 -0.97 -8.86 -35.36
C VAL A 491 0.04 -9.67 -36.16
N SER A 492 1.13 -10.16 -35.54
CA SER A 492 2.08 -11.02 -36.26
C SER A 492 1.45 -12.35 -36.69
N ALA A 493 0.60 -12.95 -35.86
CA ALA A 493 -0.07 -14.20 -36.20
C ALA A 493 -1.04 -14.04 -37.39
N LEU A 494 -1.80 -12.92 -37.42
CA LEU A 494 -2.83 -12.66 -38.43
C LEU A 494 -2.30 -11.99 -39.71
N PHE A 495 -1.26 -11.16 -39.58
CA PHE A 495 -0.74 -10.29 -40.64
C PHE A 495 0.77 -10.51 -40.83
N ASP A 496 1.44 -9.62 -41.55
CA ASP A 496 2.89 -9.67 -41.75
C ASP A 496 3.65 -8.81 -40.72
N ALA A 497 4.98 -8.86 -40.76
CA ALA A 497 5.83 -8.07 -39.88
C ALA A 497 5.66 -6.55 -40.10
N ARG A 498 5.36 -6.11 -41.34
CA ARG A 498 5.19 -4.69 -41.68
C ARG A 498 3.99 -4.10 -40.94
N ILE A 499 2.84 -4.77 -40.98
CA ILE A 499 1.61 -4.35 -40.27
C ILE A 499 1.85 -4.38 -38.75
N THR A 500 2.61 -5.37 -38.27
CA THR A 500 3.01 -5.45 -36.86
C THR A 500 3.81 -4.22 -36.43
N PHE A 501 4.85 -3.84 -37.17
CA PHE A 501 5.63 -2.63 -36.86
C PHE A 501 4.84 -1.34 -37.01
N LEU A 502 4.02 -1.20 -38.05
CA LEU A 502 3.16 -0.03 -38.21
C LEU A 502 2.21 0.14 -37.02
N THR A 503 1.62 -0.96 -36.53
CA THR A 503 0.78 -0.95 -35.33
C THR A 503 1.56 -0.46 -34.11
N LEU A 504 2.78 -0.96 -33.91
CA LEU A 504 3.65 -0.56 -32.81
C LEU A 504 4.04 0.91 -32.87
N ILE A 505 4.38 1.42 -34.06
CA ILE A 505 4.78 2.82 -34.27
C ILE A 505 3.59 3.75 -34.06
N ILE A 506 2.44 3.45 -34.68
CA ILE A 506 1.25 4.31 -34.63
C ILE A 506 0.71 4.36 -33.20
N TRP A 507 0.44 3.20 -32.59
CA TRP A 507 -0.10 3.17 -31.22
C TRP A 507 0.95 3.63 -30.20
N GLY A 508 2.21 3.24 -30.36
CA GLY A 508 3.32 3.73 -29.56
C GLY A 508 3.42 5.26 -29.60
N GLY A 509 3.28 5.85 -30.79
CA GLY A 509 3.33 7.29 -31.03
C GLY A 509 2.18 8.01 -30.35
N ILE A 510 0.94 7.53 -30.54
CA ILE A 510 -0.25 8.05 -29.85
C ILE A 510 -0.06 7.98 -28.33
N GLY A 511 0.38 6.83 -27.81
CA GLY A 511 0.58 6.65 -26.37
C GLY A 511 1.71 7.52 -25.80
N SER A 512 2.76 7.77 -26.57
CA SER A 512 3.86 8.67 -26.21
C SER A 512 3.39 10.12 -26.17
N ALA A 513 2.67 10.58 -27.20
CA ALA A 513 2.07 11.91 -27.23
C ALA A 513 1.09 12.10 -26.06
N TYR A 514 0.18 11.14 -25.82
CA TYR A 514 -0.77 11.19 -24.71
C TYR A 514 -0.07 11.30 -23.35
N SER A 515 0.95 10.48 -23.13
CA SER A 515 1.68 10.44 -21.85
C SER A 515 2.50 11.71 -21.64
N LEU A 516 3.18 12.20 -22.68
CA LEU A 516 3.99 13.42 -22.63
C LEU A 516 3.10 14.64 -22.38
N THR A 517 2.03 14.82 -23.14
CA THR A 517 1.08 15.93 -22.96
C THR A 517 0.47 15.89 -21.55
N GLY A 518 0.05 14.72 -21.07
CA GLY A 518 -0.46 14.56 -19.71
C GLY A 518 0.56 14.90 -18.62
N ARG A 519 1.85 14.67 -18.86
CA ARG A 519 2.94 15.03 -17.94
C ARG A 519 3.26 16.51 -17.99
N LEU A 520 3.39 17.09 -19.18
CA LEU A 520 3.61 18.52 -19.37
C LEU A 520 2.48 19.34 -18.71
N MET A 521 1.23 18.96 -18.95
CA MET A 521 0.08 19.60 -18.28
C MET A 521 0.19 19.52 -16.76
N ARG A 522 0.64 18.40 -16.18
CA ARG A 522 0.83 18.26 -14.73
C ARG A 522 2.02 19.02 -14.17
N SER A 523 3.04 19.29 -14.99
CA SER A 523 4.22 20.05 -14.58
C SER A 523 3.97 21.56 -14.67
N LEU A 524 3.21 22.01 -15.68
CA LEU A 524 2.80 23.40 -15.86
C LEU A 524 1.67 23.81 -14.89
N ALA A 525 0.91 22.83 -14.40
CA ALA A 525 -0.19 22.98 -13.46
C ALA A 525 0.29 23.15 -12.03
#